data_AF-A0A938VI01-F1
#
_entry.id   AF-A0A938VI01-F1
#
_cell.length_a   1.000
_cell.length_b   1.000
_cell.length_c   1.000
_cell.angle_alpha   90.00
_cell.angle_beta   90.00
_cell.angle_gamma   90.00
#
_symmetry.space_group_name_H-M   'P 1'
#
loop_
_entity.id
_entity.type
_entity.pdbx_description
1 polymer ?
#
loop_
_entity_poly.entity_id
_entity_poly.type
_entity_poly.pdbx_seq_one_letter_code
_entity_poly.pdbx_strand_id
1 'polypeptide(L)'
;MEHDEEFPILVAQDGPLKGQRWQVSHTLMIGRDPSCDVQVQDRQVSRFHARITPNAEGVTIEDLGSKNGTNHNGVELASPIMLQDGDLLGIALAQQFIYLTSDATMPLAESGARSGRLLMDQKSRQVWVNQQQVTPPLSAQQFKLLWMLYKKQGQVINRSDLVSEVWGQEQMAGVSDQALDALIRRLRDRLAVLDPSHQYINTVRGHGVRLDNPPIGE
;
A
#
# COMPACT_ATOMS: atom_id res chain seq x y z
N MET A 1 -1.37 28.11 18.26
CA MET A 1 -2.01 26.80 18.05
C MET A 1 -2.39 26.78 16.58
N GLU A 2 -1.41 26.47 15.74
CA GLU A 2 -1.60 26.33 14.30
C GLU A 2 -1.86 24.84 14.08
N HIS A 3 -3.05 24.51 13.57
CA HIS A 3 -3.29 23.19 13.01
C HIS A 3 -2.43 23.12 11.75
N ASP A 4 -1.39 22.28 11.75
CA ASP A 4 -0.69 21.90 10.53
C ASP A 4 -1.74 21.19 9.65
N GLU A 5 -2.27 21.89 8.64
CA GLU A 5 -3.12 21.27 7.63
C GLU A 5 -2.24 20.33 6.80
N GLU A 6 -2.28 19.04 7.12
CA GLU A 6 -1.57 18.04 6.34
C GLU A 6 -2.26 17.90 4.97
N PHE A 7 -1.57 18.31 3.90
CA PHE A 7 -2.06 18.20 2.51
C PHE A 7 -1.54 16.95 1.79
N PRO A 8 -2.35 16.29 0.93
CA PRO A 8 -1.90 15.15 0.14
C PRO A 8 -0.69 15.49 -0.72
N ILE A 9 0.11 14.50 -1.08
CA ILE A 9 1.34 14.69 -1.84
C ILE A 9 1.28 13.88 -3.13
N LEU A 10 1.53 14.54 -4.26
CA LEU A 10 1.86 13.90 -5.52
C LEU A 10 3.37 13.70 -5.60
N VAL A 11 3.85 12.47 -5.78
CA VAL A 11 5.29 12.16 -5.86
C VAL A 11 5.62 11.62 -7.24
N ALA A 12 6.61 12.20 -7.91
CA ALA A 12 7.12 11.68 -9.17
C ALA A 12 7.93 10.39 -8.95
N GLN A 13 7.37 9.25 -9.36
CA GLN A 13 7.99 7.94 -9.19
C GLN A 13 8.99 7.61 -10.31
N ASP A 14 8.67 8.02 -11.55
CA ASP A 14 9.51 7.81 -12.72
C ASP A 14 9.34 8.92 -13.77
N GLY A 15 10.28 9.05 -14.70
CA GLY A 15 10.29 10.10 -15.72
C GLY A 15 11.11 11.34 -15.36
N PRO A 16 11.03 12.42 -16.15
CA PRO A 16 11.86 13.61 -16.01
C PRO A 16 11.84 14.29 -14.64
N LEU A 17 10.73 14.15 -13.90
CA LEU A 17 10.56 14.79 -12.61
C LEU A 17 10.84 13.87 -11.42
N LYS A 18 11.36 12.66 -11.65
CA LYS A 18 11.57 11.64 -10.61
C LYS A 18 12.19 12.20 -9.32
N GLY A 19 11.55 11.88 -8.19
CA GLY A 19 11.95 12.32 -6.85
C GLY A 19 11.36 13.64 -6.40
N GLN A 20 10.76 14.42 -7.30
CA GLN A 20 10.04 15.65 -6.95
C GLN A 20 8.66 15.36 -6.33
N ARG A 21 8.14 16.36 -5.61
CA ARG A 21 6.95 16.25 -4.77
C ARG A 21 6.14 17.54 -4.83
N TRP A 22 4.82 17.43 -4.86
CA TRP A 22 3.90 18.57 -4.82
C TRP A 22 2.82 18.33 -3.78
N GLN A 23 2.59 19.31 -2.91
CA GLN A 23 1.42 19.32 -2.04
C GLN A 23 0.18 19.65 -2.86
N VAL A 24 -0.89 18.88 -2.66
CA VAL A 24 -2.19 19.07 -3.32
C VAL A 24 -3.09 19.92 -2.42
N SER A 25 -2.64 21.14 -2.12
CA SER A 25 -3.40 22.14 -1.34
C SER A 25 -4.36 22.98 -2.18
N HIS A 26 -4.18 22.95 -3.50
CA HIS A 26 -5.00 23.63 -4.49
C HIS A 26 -5.03 22.80 -5.78
N THR A 27 -5.82 23.24 -6.76
CA THR A 27 -5.84 22.61 -8.08
C THR A 27 -4.46 22.69 -8.72
N LEU A 28 -3.90 21.53 -9.10
CA LEU A 28 -2.64 21.43 -9.80
C LEU A 28 -2.88 21.13 -11.28
N MET A 29 -2.31 21.97 -12.14
CA MET A 29 -2.24 21.74 -13.57
C MET A 29 -0.96 20.97 -13.93
N ILE A 30 -1.12 19.87 -14.67
CA ILE A 30 -0.01 19.06 -15.16
C ILE A 30 0.08 19.19 -16.67
N GLY A 31 1.27 19.50 -17.18
CA GLY A 31 1.47 19.64 -18.62
C GLY A 31 2.88 20.11 -18.96
N ARG A 32 3.17 20.22 -20.26
CA ARG A 32 4.48 20.73 -20.70
C ARG A 32 4.57 22.26 -20.74
N ASP A 33 3.43 22.94 -20.64
CA ASP A 33 3.41 24.39 -20.66
C ASP A 33 4.06 24.95 -19.38
N PRO A 34 4.89 26.00 -19.46
CA PRO A 34 5.52 26.59 -18.28
C PRO A 34 4.55 27.24 -17.29
N SER A 35 3.28 27.44 -17.67
CA SER A 35 2.24 27.91 -16.76
C SER A 35 1.64 26.83 -15.86
N CYS A 36 1.98 25.55 -16.07
CA CYS A 36 1.52 24.44 -15.24
C CYS A 36 2.29 24.38 -13.92
N ASP A 37 1.59 24.06 -12.83
CA ASP A 37 2.18 23.83 -11.50
C ASP A 37 3.17 22.64 -11.53
N VAL A 38 2.85 21.62 -12.32
CA VAL A 38 3.70 20.45 -12.58
C VAL A 38 4.12 20.47 -14.04
N GLN A 39 5.23 21.16 -14.33
CA GLN A 39 5.78 21.24 -15.68
C GLN A 39 6.57 19.98 -16.05
N VAL A 40 6.04 19.18 -16.98
CA VAL A 40 6.74 18.02 -17.56
C VAL A 40 7.29 18.40 -18.95
N GLN A 41 8.59 18.69 -19.04
CA GLN A 41 9.24 19.08 -20.30
C GLN A 41 9.48 17.90 -21.25
N ASP A 42 8.41 17.32 -21.77
CA ASP A 42 8.47 16.24 -22.76
C ASP A 42 7.50 16.51 -23.93
N ARG A 43 7.94 16.19 -25.15
CA ARG A 43 7.17 16.37 -26.39
C ARG A 43 5.90 15.51 -26.47
N GLN A 44 5.84 14.42 -25.71
CA GLN A 44 4.71 13.51 -25.62
C GLN A 44 3.63 14.03 -24.66
N VAL A 45 3.93 15.06 -23.87
CA VAL A 45 2.99 15.65 -22.93
C VAL A 45 2.27 16.83 -23.60
N SER A 46 0.94 16.88 -23.51
CA SER A 46 0.16 18.05 -23.94
C SER A 46 0.50 19.31 -23.14
N ARG A 47 0.23 20.50 -23.71
CA ARG A 47 0.48 21.78 -23.03
C ARG A 47 -0.23 21.83 -21.67
N PHE A 48 -1.51 21.50 -21.69
CA PHE A 48 -2.34 21.21 -20.52
C PHE A 48 -2.80 19.77 -20.69
N HIS A 49 -2.33 18.87 -19.83
CA HIS A 49 -2.49 17.42 -20.02
C HIS A 49 -3.53 16.85 -19.08
N ALA A 50 -3.35 17.09 -17.79
CA ALA A 50 -4.24 16.61 -16.75
C ALA A 50 -4.40 17.68 -15.68
N ARG A 51 -5.47 17.56 -14.90
CA ARG A 51 -5.74 18.41 -13.75
C ARG A 51 -6.04 17.56 -12.53
N ILE A 52 -5.42 17.92 -11.41
CA ILE A 52 -5.73 17.35 -10.10
C ILE A 52 -6.45 18.43 -9.28
N THR A 53 -7.62 18.12 -8.76
CA THR A 53 -8.46 19.07 -8.03
C THR A 53 -8.81 18.52 -6.65
N PRO A 54 -8.36 19.15 -5.55
CA PRO A 54 -8.91 18.87 -4.23
C PRO A 54 -10.35 19.40 -4.15
N ASN A 55 -11.24 18.59 -3.59
CA ASN A 55 -12.64 18.91 -3.36
C ASN A 55 -13.06 18.42 -1.96
N ALA A 56 -14.28 18.75 -1.53
CA ALA A 56 -14.76 18.42 -0.18
C ALA A 56 -14.78 16.91 0.12
N GLU A 57 -14.85 16.07 -0.92
CA GLU A 57 -14.93 14.60 -0.79
C GLU A 57 -13.57 13.90 -1.02
N GLY A 58 -12.53 14.62 -1.45
CA GLY A 58 -11.22 14.02 -1.72
C GLY A 58 -10.41 14.80 -2.76
N VAL A 59 -9.63 14.07 -3.56
CA VAL A 59 -8.87 14.64 -4.67
C VAL A 59 -9.26 13.90 -5.94
N THR A 60 -9.58 14.63 -7.00
CA THR A 60 -9.93 14.04 -8.31
C THR A 60 -8.87 14.33 -9.35
N ILE A 61 -8.61 13.39 -10.25
CA ILE A 61 -7.83 13.61 -11.47
C ILE A 61 -8.72 13.54 -12.70
N GLU A 62 -8.43 14.39 -13.69
CA GLU A 62 -9.04 14.35 -15.01
C GLU A 62 -8.00 14.56 -16.11
N ASP A 63 -8.21 13.92 -17.25
CA ASP A 63 -7.50 14.21 -18.50
C ASP A 63 -8.17 15.38 -19.24
N LEU A 64 -7.38 16.30 -19.78
CA LEU A 64 -7.86 17.52 -20.45
C LEU A 64 -7.91 17.40 -21.97
N GLY A 65 -8.18 16.19 -22.49
CA GLY A 65 -8.14 15.90 -23.93
C GLY A 65 -6.70 15.82 -24.43
N SER A 66 -5.84 15.18 -23.65
CA SER A 66 -4.43 15.04 -23.99
C SER A 66 -4.23 14.14 -25.22
N LYS A 67 -3.10 14.32 -25.92
CA LYS A 67 -2.82 13.56 -27.15
C LYS A 67 -2.53 12.08 -26.89
N ASN A 68 -1.88 11.78 -25.77
CA ASN A 68 -1.34 10.46 -25.44
C ASN A 68 -1.98 9.84 -24.19
N GLY A 69 -3.06 10.45 -23.69
CA GLY A 69 -3.82 9.97 -22.55
C GLY A 69 -3.12 10.16 -21.20
N THR A 70 -3.97 10.21 -20.18
CA THR A 70 -3.61 10.02 -18.77
C THR A 70 -4.05 8.63 -18.36
N ASN A 71 -3.21 7.89 -17.62
CA ASN A 71 -3.60 6.60 -17.05
C ASN A 71 -3.63 6.63 -15.52
N HIS A 72 -4.52 5.83 -14.95
CA HIS A 72 -4.65 5.54 -13.53
C HIS A 72 -4.49 4.03 -13.33
N ASN A 73 -3.53 3.63 -12.50
CA ASN A 73 -3.18 2.23 -12.23
C ASN A 73 -2.97 1.39 -13.51
N GLY A 74 -2.45 2.02 -14.57
CA GLY A 74 -2.18 1.39 -15.87
C GLY A 74 -3.36 1.35 -16.83
N VAL A 75 -4.52 1.89 -16.46
CA VAL A 75 -5.73 1.99 -17.30
C VAL A 75 -5.96 3.45 -17.71
N GLU A 76 -6.23 3.70 -18.99
CA GLU A 76 -6.47 5.05 -19.49
C GLU A 76 -7.75 5.67 -18.90
N LEU A 77 -7.69 6.95 -18.53
CA LEU A 77 -8.82 7.69 -17.96
C LEU A 77 -9.83 8.05 -19.06
N ALA A 78 -11.07 7.59 -18.90
CA ALA A 78 -12.19 7.99 -19.76
C ALA A 78 -13.02 9.14 -19.16
N SER A 79 -12.97 9.33 -17.85
CA SER A 79 -13.69 10.36 -17.10
C SER A 79 -12.88 10.74 -15.85
N PRO A 80 -13.21 11.87 -15.19
CA PRO A 80 -12.62 12.18 -13.90
C PRO A 80 -12.85 11.05 -12.89
N ILE A 81 -11.85 10.80 -12.05
CA ILE A 81 -11.93 9.80 -10.97
C ILE A 81 -11.41 10.39 -9.66
N MET A 82 -11.87 9.84 -8.53
CA MET A 82 -11.35 10.17 -7.20
C MET A 82 -10.12 9.31 -6.90
N LEU A 83 -9.02 9.96 -6.53
CA LEU A 83 -7.76 9.33 -6.18
C LEU A 83 -7.79 8.75 -4.76
N GLN A 84 -7.16 7.59 -4.62
CA GLN A 84 -6.92 6.88 -3.37
C GLN A 84 -5.43 6.80 -3.09
N ASP A 85 -5.08 6.66 -1.81
CA ASP A 85 -3.68 6.53 -1.39
C ASP A 85 -2.96 5.40 -2.13
N GLY A 86 -1.77 5.69 -2.65
CA GLY A 86 -0.94 4.77 -3.41
C GLY A 86 -1.31 4.64 -4.89
N ASP A 87 -2.29 5.38 -5.39
CA ASP A 87 -2.67 5.35 -6.80
C ASP A 87 -1.55 5.82 -7.71
N LEU A 88 -1.33 5.06 -8.80
CA LEU A 88 -0.33 5.37 -9.81
C LEU A 88 -0.96 6.16 -10.96
N LEU A 89 -0.31 7.25 -11.34
CA LEU A 89 -0.78 8.16 -12.39
C LEU A 89 0.28 8.28 -13.48
N GLY A 90 -0.06 7.92 -14.70
CA GLY A 90 0.80 8.09 -15.87
C GLY A 90 0.35 9.27 -16.72
N ILE A 91 1.30 10.12 -17.09
CA ILE A 91 1.11 11.23 -18.02
C ILE A 91 1.87 10.89 -19.30
N ALA A 92 1.12 10.53 -20.35
CA ALA A 92 1.67 9.84 -21.52
C ALA A 92 2.56 8.64 -21.12
N LEU A 93 3.56 8.33 -21.96
CA LEU A 93 4.64 7.39 -21.65
C LEU A 93 5.85 8.07 -21.01
N ALA A 94 5.72 9.34 -20.61
CA ALA A 94 6.86 10.18 -20.25
C ALA A 94 7.06 10.30 -18.73
N GLN A 95 5.98 10.32 -17.95
CA GLN A 95 6.04 10.67 -16.53
C GLN A 95 5.07 9.81 -15.73
N GLN A 96 5.52 9.30 -14.58
CA GLN A 96 4.68 8.57 -13.62
C GLN A 96 4.72 9.22 -12.24
N PHE A 97 3.58 9.26 -11.59
CA PHE A 97 3.40 9.74 -10.23
C PHE A 97 2.74 8.67 -9.36
N ILE A 98 2.93 8.79 -8.06
CA ILE A 98 2.11 8.14 -7.04
C ILE A 98 1.42 9.24 -6.23
N TYR A 99 0.12 9.10 -6.01
CA TYR A 99 -0.65 9.96 -5.12
C TYR A 99 -0.59 9.37 -3.70
N LEU A 100 -0.24 10.20 -2.72
CA LEU A 100 -0.20 9.83 -1.32
C LEU A 100 -1.09 10.79 -0.52
N THR A 101 -1.93 10.28 0.37
CA THR A 101 -2.61 11.15 1.33
C THR A 101 -1.62 11.69 2.35
N SER A 102 -1.94 12.82 2.96
CA SER A 102 -1.09 13.47 3.97
C SER A 102 -0.84 12.54 5.17
N ASP A 103 -1.82 11.69 5.47
CA ASP A 103 -1.75 10.57 6.42
C ASP A 103 -0.87 9.40 5.95
N ALA A 104 0.20 9.62 5.19
CA ALA A 104 1.14 8.57 4.76
C ALA A 104 1.89 7.88 5.94
N THR A 105 1.46 8.10 7.18
CA THR A 105 1.49 7.10 8.25
C THR A 105 0.12 6.39 8.38
N MET A 106 -0.13 5.43 7.48
CA MET A 106 -1.22 4.44 7.40
C MET A 106 -2.37 4.71 6.40
N PRO A 107 -2.64 3.75 5.49
CA PRO A 107 -3.81 3.82 4.64
C PRO A 107 -5.10 3.46 5.42
N LEU A 108 -6.05 4.38 5.40
CA LEU A 108 -7.50 4.18 5.54
C LEU A 108 -8.09 4.84 4.29
N ALA A 109 -8.95 4.28 3.46
CA ALA A 109 -10.08 3.37 3.61
C ALA A 109 -10.53 2.99 2.17
N GLU A 110 -11.33 1.98 1.83
CA GLU A 110 -11.92 0.84 2.49
C GLU A 110 -12.45 -0.08 1.38
N SER A 111 -12.23 -1.38 1.52
CA SER A 111 -13.20 -2.37 1.09
C SER A 111 -13.21 -3.43 2.17
N GLY A 112 -13.89 -3.10 3.28
CA GLY A 112 -14.17 -4.02 4.38
C GLY A 112 -12.96 -4.44 5.21
N ALA A 113 -12.81 -3.80 6.37
CA ALA A 113 -12.11 -4.34 7.54
C ALA A 113 -10.64 -4.76 7.33
N ARG A 114 -9.70 -3.80 7.28
CA ARG A 114 -8.27 -4.02 7.64
C ARG A 114 -7.63 -2.82 8.35
N SER A 115 -8.40 -2.07 9.14
CA SER A 115 -7.89 -1.04 10.05
C SER A 115 -7.31 -1.71 11.29
N GLY A 116 -6.19 -2.41 11.15
CA GLY A 116 -5.53 -3.09 12.25
C GLY A 116 -4.13 -2.57 12.48
N ARG A 117 -3.60 -2.72 13.70
CA ARG A 117 -2.24 -2.32 14.07
C ARG A 117 -1.17 -2.93 13.15
N LEU A 118 -1.43 -4.11 12.59
CA LEU A 118 -0.56 -4.79 11.63
C LEU A 118 -1.07 -4.56 10.20
N LEU A 119 -0.17 -4.08 9.34
CA LEU A 119 -0.42 -3.83 7.92
C LEU A 119 0.62 -4.54 7.07
N MET A 120 0.22 -4.94 5.86
CA MET A 120 1.10 -5.63 4.91
C MET A 120 0.85 -5.18 3.48
N ASP A 121 1.93 -5.02 2.72
CA ASP A 121 1.87 -4.80 1.27
C ASP A 121 2.45 -5.99 0.52
N GLN A 122 1.66 -6.56 -0.40
CA GLN A 122 2.04 -7.76 -1.15
C GLN A 122 3.14 -7.50 -2.18
N LYS A 123 3.11 -6.32 -2.83
CA LYS A 123 4.01 -6.01 -3.96
C LYS A 123 5.44 -5.79 -3.47
N SER A 124 5.61 -4.98 -2.43
CA SER A 124 6.88 -4.63 -1.82
C SER A 124 7.35 -5.64 -0.75
N ARG A 125 6.47 -6.55 -0.33
CA ARG A 125 6.70 -7.52 0.77
C ARG A 125 7.07 -6.84 2.09
N GLN A 126 6.51 -5.67 2.34
CA GLN A 126 6.73 -4.89 3.55
C GLN A 126 5.61 -5.14 4.55
N VAL A 127 5.97 -5.04 5.83
CA VAL A 127 5.08 -5.25 6.96
C VAL A 127 5.31 -4.13 7.95
N TRP A 128 4.22 -3.59 8.50
CA TRP A 128 4.23 -2.57 9.53
C TRP A 128 3.43 -3.06 10.74
N VAL A 129 3.86 -2.65 11.92
CA VAL A 129 3.15 -2.83 13.18
C VAL A 129 3.17 -1.50 13.90
N ASN A 130 2.01 -0.98 14.32
CA ASN A 130 1.86 0.34 14.94
C ASN A 130 2.60 1.43 14.15
N GLN A 131 2.42 1.45 12.83
CA GLN A 131 3.04 2.42 11.91
C GLN A 131 4.56 2.25 11.72
N GLN A 132 5.21 1.40 12.52
CA GLN A 132 6.64 1.13 12.42
C GLN A 132 6.92 -0.06 11.49
N GLN A 133 7.81 0.14 10.52
CA GLN A 133 8.19 -0.90 9.58
C GLN A 133 8.99 -2.01 10.27
N VAL A 134 8.65 -3.27 9.98
CA VAL A 134 9.43 -4.44 10.39
C VAL A 134 10.76 -4.47 9.63
N THR A 135 11.85 -4.19 10.34
CA THR A 135 13.22 -4.19 9.80
C THR A 135 14.14 -5.12 10.61
N PRO A 136 15.06 -5.89 9.96
CA PRO A 136 15.17 -6.09 8.50
C PRO A 136 13.91 -6.78 7.94
N PRO A 137 13.66 -6.82 6.61
CA PRO A 137 12.45 -7.43 6.06
C PRO A 137 12.24 -8.89 6.50
N LEU A 138 10.98 -9.35 6.54
CA LEU A 138 10.67 -10.76 6.84
C LEU A 138 11.20 -11.68 5.72
N SER A 139 11.57 -12.92 6.09
CA SER A 139 11.90 -13.93 5.08
C SER A 139 10.68 -14.25 4.21
N ALA A 140 10.89 -14.82 3.02
CA ALA A 140 9.80 -15.17 2.12
C ALA A 140 8.75 -16.10 2.77
N GLN A 141 9.20 -17.07 3.57
CA GLN A 141 8.32 -18.00 4.29
C GLN A 141 7.54 -17.30 5.41
N GLN A 142 8.21 -16.41 6.17
CA GLN A 142 7.57 -15.60 7.22
C GLN A 142 6.51 -14.67 6.63
N PHE A 143 6.83 -13.99 5.52
CA PHE A 143 5.90 -13.10 4.83
C PHE A 143 4.70 -13.86 4.28
N LYS A 144 4.91 -14.99 3.58
CA LYS A 144 3.80 -15.81 3.06
C LYS A 144 2.86 -16.28 4.16
N LEU A 145 3.41 -16.79 5.27
CA LEU A 145 2.62 -17.25 6.41
C LEU A 145 1.76 -16.12 6.98
N LEU A 146 2.37 -14.96 7.25
CA LEU A 146 1.67 -13.81 7.81
C LEU A 146 0.65 -13.23 6.82
N TRP A 147 0.96 -13.22 5.52
CA TRP A 147 0.08 -12.74 4.46
C TRP A 147 -1.18 -13.60 4.32
N MET A 148 -1.03 -14.92 4.40
CA MET A 148 -2.16 -15.85 4.39
C MET A 148 -3.11 -15.60 5.56
N LEU A 149 -2.54 -15.41 6.76
CA LEU A 149 -3.27 -15.07 7.98
C LEU A 149 -3.96 -13.69 7.87
N TYR A 150 -3.28 -12.70 7.31
CA TYR A 150 -3.80 -11.35 7.08
C TYR A 150 -4.95 -11.31 6.08
N LYS A 151 -4.85 -12.07 4.99
CA LYS A 151 -5.94 -12.17 3.99
C LYS A 151 -7.23 -12.74 4.57
N LYS A 152 -7.12 -13.63 5.56
CA LYS A 152 -8.25 -14.30 6.24
C LYS A 152 -8.33 -13.91 7.72
N GLN A 153 -8.01 -12.66 8.06
CA GLN A 153 -8.00 -12.22 9.46
C GLN A 153 -9.34 -12.46 10.16
N GLY A 154 -9.29 -12.79 11.45
CA GLY A 154 -10.47 -13.24 12.21
C GLY A 154 -10.86 -14.70 11.99
N GLN A 155 -10.40 -15.37 10.93
CA GLN A 155 -10.66 -16.80 10.67
C GLN A 155 -9.53 -17.69 11.20
N VAL A 156 -9.89 -18.90 11.63
CA VAL A 156 -8.91 -19.94 11.97
C VAL A 156 -8.49 -20.66 10.70
N ILE A 157 -7.18 -20.66 10.42
CA ILE A 157 -6.59 -21.37 9.27
C ILE A 157 -5.95 -22.67 9.77
N ASN A 158 -6.26 -23.76 9.07
CA ASN A 158 -5.71 -25.08 9.38
C ASN A 158 -4.19 -25.14 9.16
N ARG A 159 -3.51 -25.96 9.96
CA ARG A 159 -2.05 -26.13 9.89
C ARG A 159 -1.59 -26.69 8.56
N SER A 160 -2.32 -27.67 8.01
CA SER A 160 -2.06 -28.24 6.69
C SER A 160 -2.06 -27.19 5.58
N ASP A 161 -3.01 -26.25 5.64
CA ASP A 161 -3.18 -25.22 4.63
C ASP A 161 -2.05 -24.18 4.73
N LEU A 162 -1.66 -23.82 5.96
CA LEU A 162 -0.52 -22.94 6.22
C LEU A 162 0.79 -23.57 5.73
N VAL A 163 0.98 -24.87 5.96
CA VAL A 163 2.16 -25.60 5.44
C VAL A 163 2.16 -25.61 3.92
N SER A 164 1.02 -25.92 3.30
CA SER A 164 0.89 -25.97 1.84
C SER A 164 1.20 -24.61 1.18
N GLU A 165 0.70 -23.51 1.74
CA GLU A 165 0.93 -22.16 1.20
C GLU A 165 2.40 -21.70 1.33
N VAL A 166 3.02 -21.99 2.48
CA VAL A 166 4.37 -21.48 2.78
C VAL A 166 5.46 -22.24 2.02
N TRP A 167 5.33 -23.57 1.92
CA TRP A 167 6.33 -24.45 1.31
C TRP A 167 5.94 -24.99 -0.08
N GLY A 168 4.69 -24.87 -0.52
CA GLY A 168 4.23 -25.36 -1.83
C GLY A 168 4.10 -26.89 -1.91
N GLN A 169 3.38 -27.38 -2.93
CA GLN A 169 3.05 -28.81 -3.08
C GLN A 169 4.28 -29.71 -3.37
N GLU A 170 5.34 -29.17 -3.97
CA GLU A 170 6.54 -29.93 -4.35
C GLU A 170 7.52 -30.21 -3.20
N GLN A 171 7.35 -29.54 -2.05
CA GLN A 171 8.25 -29.65 -0.88
C GLN A 171 7.55 -30.23 0.37
N MET A 172 6.36 -30.81 0.23
CA MET A 172 5.62 -31.42 1.35
C MET A 172 6.30 -32.67 1.93
N ALA A 173 7.22 -33.30 1.19
CA ALA A 173 7.95 -34.47 1.65
C ALA A 173 8.95 -34.09 2.76
N GLY A 174 8.48 -34.06 4.01
CA GLY A 174 9.31 -33.90 5.20
C GLY A 174 9.22 -32.57 5.93
N VAL A 175 8.40 -31.61 5.47
CA VAL A 175 8.10 -30.40 6.25
C VAL A 175 7.09 -30.77 7.35
N SER A 176 7.56 -30.77 8.59
CA SER A 176 6.75 -31.12 9.75
C SER A 176 6.00 -29.93 10.31
N ASP A 177 4.93 -30.21 11.06
CA ASP A 177 4.25 -29.27 11.95
C ASP A 177 5.21 -28.47 12.84
N GLN A 178 6.37 -29.04 13.19
CA GLN A 178 7.40 -28.37 13.98
C GLN A 178 8.07 -27.21 13.23
N ALA A 179 8.20 -27.30 11.90
CA ALA A 179 8.72 -26.22 11.07
C ALA A 179 7.74 -25.03 11.03
N LEU A 180 6.43 -25.32 10.93
CA LEU A 180 5.39 -24.30 11.06
C LEU A 180 5.44 -23.65 12.45
N ASP A 181 5.54 -24.44 13.52
CA ASP A 181 5.64 -23.90 14.88
C ASP A 181 6.88 -23.02 15.07
N ALA A 182 8.02 -23.42 14.51
CA ALA A 182 9.24 -22.61 14.54
C ALA A 182 9.07 -21.28 13.78
N LEU A 183 8.38 -21.28 12.62
CA LEU A 183 8.07 -20.05 11.89
C LEU A 183 7.12 -19.14 12.68
N ILE A 184 6.05 -19.71 13.25
CA ILE A 184 5.09 -18.97 14.08
C ILE A 184 5.81 -18.33 15.27
N ARG A 185 6.67 -19.09 15.96
CA ARG A 185 7.46 -18.58 17.09
C ARG A 185 8.32 -17.39 16.67
N ARG A 186 9.10 -17.53 15.59
CA ARG A 186 9.97 -16.46 15.08
C ARG A 186 9.19 -15.24 14.63
N LEU A 187 8.00 -15.42 14.04
CA LEU A 187 7.12 -14.31 13.69
C LEU A 187 6.62 -13.59 14.93
N ARG A 188 6.14 -14.31 15.95
CA ARG A 188 5.72 -13.71 17.22
C ARG A 188 6.85 -12.89 17.85
N ASP A 189 8.04 -13.48 17.96
CA ASP A 189 9.22 -12.78 18.49
C ASP A 189 9.48 -11.47 17.72
N ARG A 190 9.39 -11.52 16.39
CA ARG A 190 9.63 -10.36 15.51
C ARG A 190 8.59 -9.27 15.65
N LEU A 191 7.30 -9.63 15.77
CA LEU A 191 6.23 -8.65 15.95
C LEU A 191 6.26 -8.06 17.37
N ALA A 192 6.59 -8.87 18.37
CA ALA A 192 6.70 -8.45 19.77
C ALA A 192 7.83 -7.43 20.02
N VAL A 193 8.85 -7.36 19.16
CA VAL A 193 9.86 -6.28 19.21
C VAL A 193 9.22 -4.91 18.95
N LEU A 194 8.20 -4.84 18.11
CA LEU A 194 7.53 -3.59 17.71
C LEU A 194 6.29 -3.30 18.56
N ASP A 195 5.56 -4.34 18.95
CA ASP A 195 4.43 -4.22 19.88
C ASP A 195 4.50 -5.35 20.92
N PRO A 196 5.21 -5.13 22.04
CA PRO A 196 5.27 -6.09 23.13
C PRO A 196 3.93 -6.31 23.83
N SER A 197 2.96 -5.41 23.64
CA SER A 197 1.69 -5.41 24.36
C SER A 197 0.65 -6.35 23.74
N HIS A 198 0.85 -6.80 22.49
CA HIS A 198 -0.16 -7.57 21.76
C HIS A 198 0.40 -8.80 21.05
N GLN A 199 -0.32 -9.93 21.15
CA GLN A 199 0.01 -11.16 20.43
C GLN A 199 -0.85 -11.32 19.17
N TYR A 200 -0.30 -10.93 18.02
CA TYR A 200 -1.02 -10.97 16.74
C TYR A 200 -1.37 -12.38 16.24
N ILE A 201 -0.54 -13.38 16.52
CA ILE A 201 -0.72 -14.73 15.96
C ILE A 201 -1.14 -15.65 17.09
N ASN A 202 -2.41 -16.09 17.08
CA ASN A 202 -2.98 -16.92 18.12
C ASN A 202 -3.16 -18.38 17.65
N THR A 203 -2.74 -19.33 18.48
CA THR A 203 -2.95 -20.76 18.23
C THR A 203 -4.29 -21.19 18.80
N VAL A 204 -5.17 -21.69 17.95
CA VAL A 204 -6.45 -22.29 18.37
C VAL A 204 -6.24 -23.79 18.46
N ARG A 205 -6.13 -24.30 19.69
CA ARG A 205 -5.79 -25.71 19.97
C ARG A 205 -6.72 -26.65 19.21
N GLY A 206 -6.14 -27.60 18.47
CA GLY A 206 -6.88 -28.59 17.69
C GLY A 206 -7.47 -28.08 16.37
N HIS A 207 -7.40 -26.78 16.08
CA HIS A 207 -8.04 -26.19 14.91
C HIS A 207 -7.07 -25.43 13.99
N GLY A 208 -6.06 -24.74 14.54
CA GLY A 208 -5.05 -24.09 13.71
C GLY A 208 -4.57 -22.76 14.27
N VAL A 209 -4.45 -21.76 13.39
CA VAL A 209 -3.84 -20.47 13.70
C VAL A 209 -4.71 -19.34 13.16
N ARG A 210 -4.83 -18.26 13.92
CA ARG A 210 -5.61 -17.08 13.55
C ARG A 210 -4.79 -15.80 13.75
N LEU A 211 -4.99 -14.83 12.85
CA LEU A 211 -4.53 -13.46 13.08
C LEU A 211 -5.56 -12.71 13.95
N ASP A 212 -5.05 -12.10 15.01
CA ASP A 212 -5.74 -11.16 15.86
C ASP A 212 -5.11 -9.78 15.67
N ASN A 213 -5.76 -8.95 14.87
CA ASN A 213 -5.24 -7.66 14.43
C ASN A 213 -6.19 -6.54 14.88
N PRO A 214 -6.07 -6.07 16.13
CA PRO A 214 -6.99 -5.08 16.69
C PRO A 214 -6.82 -3.74 15.97
N PRO A 215 -7.85 -2.88 16.00
CA PRO A 215 -7.74 -1.53 15.51
C PRO A 215 -6.65 -0.70 16.22
N ILE A 216 -6.23 0.34 15.52
CA ILE A 216 -5.30 1.33 16.06
C ILE A 216 -6.04 2.08 17.18
N GLY A 217 -5.49 2.10 18.39
CA GLY A 217 -6.04 2.85 19.53
C GLY A 217 -6.82 2.05 20.58
N GLU A 218 -6.97 0.72 20.42
CA GLU A 218 -7.46 -0.17 21.49
C GLU A 218 -6.39 -0.53 22.55
#